data_AF-A0A8J6EQ66-F1
#
_entry.id   AF-A0A8J6EQ66-F1
#
_cell.length_a   1.000
_cell.length_b   1.000
_cell.length_c   1.000
_cell.angle_alpha   90.00
_cell.angle_beta   90.00
_cell.angle_gamma   90.00
#
_symmetry.space_group_name_H-M   'P 1'
#
loop_
_entity.id
_entity.type
_entity.pdbx_description
1 polymer ?
#
loop_
_entity_poly.entity_id
_entity_poly.type
_entity_poly.pdbx_seq_one_letter_code
_entity_poly.pdbx_strand_id
1 'polypeptide(L)'
;MIFVLQVLAAFFNRTSLTATGHYRGYETDIDWQKSQGNIAPYYIYGAACSEVELDCLTGGHKNLRTDLVVDFGESLNPGIDIGQIEGGFMQGVGLYTMEELFYSPQGDMYTLGPDKYKIPAVCDVPTEFNVSLLAGSKNPYTIYSSKGPGETAVFMGCSVYFALKNALDAAREQRGLPKIFSLSSPLTPEKIRMACEDHITKMIPADKPGTFTPWSIDVTK
;
A
#
# COMPACT_ATOMS: atom_id res chain seq x y z
N MET A 1 22.16 -40.85 10.54
CA MET A 1 23.40 -41.65 10.66
C MET A 1 24.38 -41.40 9.51
N ILE A 2 23.93 -41.35 8.24
CA ILE A 2 24.81 -41.16 7.06
C ILE A 2 25.46 -39.77 6.98
N PHE A 3 24.72 -38.69 7.24
CA PHE A 3 25.25 -37.32 7.18
C PHE A 3 26.44 -37.10 8.13
N VAL A 4 26.35 -37.60 9.36
CA VAL A 4 27.42 -37.48 10.38
C VAL A 4 28.69 -38.18 9.91
N LEU A 5 28.57 -39.39 9.34
CA LEU A 5 29.71 -40.13 8.80
C LEU A 5 30.39 -39.39 7.64
N GLN A 6 29.62 -38.72 6.78
CA GLN A 6 30.15 -37.94 5.64
C GLN A 6 30.87 -36.66 6.09
N VAL A 7 30.32 -35.95 7.08
CA VAL A 7 30.96 -34.76 7.66
C VAL A 7 32.28 -35.15 8.33
N LEU A 8 32.28 -36.23 9.11
CA LEU A 8 33.50 -36.75 9.74
C LEU A 8 34.54 -37.19 8.70
N ALA A 9 34.12 -37.87 7.62
CA ALA A 9 35.01 -38.26 6.53
C ALA A 9 35.67 -37.03 5.86
N ALA A 10 34.91 -35.98 5.56
CA ALA A 10 35.44 -34.74 4.98
C ALA A 10 36.40 -34.01 5.94
N PHE A 11 36.04 -33.97 7.24
CA PHE A 11 36.87 -33.38 8.28
C PHE A 11 38.20 -34.11 8.45
N PHE A 12 38.19 -35.44 8.57
CA PHE A 12 39.41 -36.26 8.68
C PHE A 12 40.23 -36.23 7.38
N ASN A 13 39.59 -36.07 6.23
CA ASN A 13 40.26 -35.84 4.95
C ASN A 13 40.73 -34.39 4.75
N ARG A 14 40.62 -33.52 5.77
CA ARG A 14 41.02 -32.10 5.73
C ARG A 14 40.45 -31.33 4.53
N THR A 15 39.26 -31.73 4.09
CA THR A 15 38.53 -31.02 3.05
C THR A 15 37.87 -29.79 3.68
N SER A 16 38.09 -28.60 3.11
CA SER A 16 37.42 -27.38 3.60
C SER A 16 35.91 -27.55 3.48
N LEU A 17 35.20 -27.34 4.59
CA LEU A 17 33.74 -27.30 4.65
C LEU A 17 33.19 -25.86 4.67
N THR A 18 34.07 -24.88 4.39
CA THR A 18 33.71 -23.47 4.24
C THR A 18 33.81 -23.07 2.78
N ALA A 19 32.79 -22.38 2.29
CA ALA A 19 32.77 -21.78 0.95
C ALA A 19 32.13 -20.39 1.02
N THR A 20 32.47 -19.52 0.08
CA THR A 20 31.86 -18.19 -0.09
C THR A 20 31.06 -18.16 -1.39
N GLY A 21 29.82 -17.67 -1.32
CA GLY A 21 28.99 -17.38 -2.49
C GLY A 21 29.10 -15.92 -2.89
N HIS A 22 29.06 -15.62 -4.19
CA HIS A 22 29.07 -14.25 -4.71
C HIS A 22 28.11 -14.11 -5.89
N TYR A 23 27.36 -13.02 -5.91
CA TYR A 23 26.50 -12.62 -7.03
C TYR A 23 26.75 -11.15 -7.33
N ARG A 24 27.12 -10.84 -8.58
CA ARG A 24 27.54 -9.50 -9.01
C ARG A 24 26.38 -8.49 -9.07
N GLY A 25 25.14 -8.97 -9.20
CA GLY A 25 23.97 -8.17 -9.49
C GLY A 25 23.54 -8.26 -10.96
N TYR A 26 22.35 -7.74 -11.24
CA TYR A 26 21.84 -7.62 -12.61
C TYR A 26 22.51 -6.44 -13.33
N GLU A 27 22.65 -6.55 -14.66
CA GLU A 27 23.11 -5.43 -15.48
C GLU A 27 21.97 -4.40 -15.62
N THR A 28 22.26 -3.14 -15.27
CA THR A 28 21.33 -2.02 -15.39
C THR A 28 22.07 -0.80 -15.93
N ASP A 29 21.46 -0.07 -16.86
CA ASP A 29 22.04 1.14 -17.46
C ASP A 29 20.95 2.16 -17.74
N ILE A 30 21.23 3.44 -17.48
CA ILE A 30 20.30 4.54 -17.79
C ILE A 30 21.05 5.82 -18.17
N ASP A 31 20.74 6.35 -19.34
CA ASP A 31 21.13 7.69 -19.78
C ASP A 31 19.98 8.66 -19.45
N TRP A 32 20.11 9.38 -18.32
CA TRP A 32 19.11 10.36 -17.89
C TRP A 32 18.98 11.56 -18.84
N GLN A 33 20.02 11.91 -19.61
CA GLN A 33 19.94 13.00 -20.58
C GLN A 33 19.08 12.62 -21.79
N LYS A 34 19.10 11.35 -22.18
CA LYS A 34 18.28 10.81 -23.27
C LYS A 34 16.99 10.15 -22.82
N SER A 35 16.81 9.93 -21.51
CA SER A 35 15.70 9.17 -20.93
C SER A 35 15.59 7.76 -21.54
N GLN A 36 16.73 7.10 -21.74
CA GLN A 36 16.81 5.76 -22.36
C GLN A 36 17.68 4.84 -21.51
N GLY A 37 17.28 3.58 -21.37
CA GLY A 37 18.03 2.59 -20.61
C GLY A 37 17.18 1.42 -20.13
N ASN A 38 17.86 0.42 -19.58
CA ASN A 38 17.26 -0.76 -18.95
C ASN A 38 17.52 -0.68 -17.44
N ILE A 39 16.51 -0.21 -16.69
CA ILE A 39 16.63 0.10 -15.26
C ILE A 39 16.28 -1.11 -14.39
N ALA A 40 15.33 -1.93 -14.85
CA ALA A 40 14.81 -3.06 -14.08
C ALA A 40 15.03 -4.38 -14.82
N PRO A 41 15.52 -5.43 -14.14
CA PRO A 41 15.75 -6.75 -14.75
C PRO A 41 14.45 -7.49 -15.07
N TYR A 42 13.35 -7.14 -14.41
CA TYR A 42 12.01 -7.67 -14.64
C TYR A 42 10.97 -6.72 -14.03
N TYR A 43 9.70 -6.94 -14.39
CA TYR A 43 8.57 -6.23 -13.83
C TYR A 43 7.60 -7.19 -13.15
N ILE A 44 6.93 -6.67 -12.13
CA ILE A 44 5.87 -7.35 -11.41
C ILE A 44 4.56 -6.71 -11.86
N TYR A 45 3.58 -7.56 -12.14
CA TYR A 45 2.25 -7.14 -12.54
C TYR A 45 1.24 -7.59 -11.50
N GLY A 46 0.19 -6.83 -11.33
CA GLY A 46 -0.90 -7.21 -10.44
C GLY A 46 -2.11 -6.30 -10.64
N ALA A 47 -3.26 -6.78 -10.17
CA ALA A 47 -4.51 -6.02 -10.16
C ALA A 47 -5.22 -6.21 -8.82
N ALA A 48 -5.89 -5.14 -8.37
CA ALA A 48 -6.70 -5.10 -7.17
C ALA A 48 -8.11 -4.62 -7.51
N CYS A 49 -9.11 -5.27 -6.92
CA CYS A 49 -10.49 -4.80 -6.89
C CYS A 49 -10.91 -4.69 -5.43
N SER A 50 -11.49 -3.55 -5.04
CA SER A 50 -11.94 -3.31 -3.67
C SER A 50 -13.35 -2.74 -3.67
N GLU A 51 -14.15 -3.16 -2.69
CA GLU A 51 -15.51 -2.72 -2.45
C GLU A 51 -15.62 -2.17 -1.02
N VAL A 52 -16.32 -1.04 -0.88
CA VAL A 52 -16.47 -0.31 0.39
C VAL A 52 -17.90 0.15 0.58
N GLU A 53 -18.28 0.30 1.85
CA GLU A 53 -19.52 0.97 2.27
C GLU A 53 -19.15 2.24 3.04
N LEU A 54 -19.81 3.36 2.72
CA LEU A 54 -19.50 4.68 3.25
C LEU A 54 -20.69 5.26 4.01
N ASP A 55 -20.46 5.72 5.24
CA ASP A 55 -21.44 6.48 6.01
C ASP A 55 -21.31 7.97 5.71
N CYS A 56 -22.29 8.51 4.97
CA CYS A 56 -22.30 9.92 4.56
C CYS A 56 -22.50 10.90 5.72
N LEU A 57 -22.99 10.46 6.88
CA LEU A 57 -23.28 11.32 8.03
C LEU A 57 -22.07 11.48 8.94
N THR A 58 -21.22 10.45 9.04
CA THR A 58 -20.04 10.44 9.92
C THR A 58 -18.71 10.51 9.17
N GLY A 59 -18.69 10.10 7.90
CA GLY A 59 -17.46 9.91 7.13
C GLY A 59 -16.74 8.59 7.41
N GLY A 60 -17.28 7.74 8.30
CA GLY A 60 -16.79 6.39 8.50
C GLY A 60 -17.00 5.53 7.25
N HIS A 61 -16.21 4.47 7.12
CA HIS A 61 -16.39 3.49 6.05
C HIS A 61 -16.04 2.09 6.53
N LYS A 62 -16.45 1.09 5.75
CA LYS A 62 -16.10 -0.31 5.95
C LYS A 62 -15.57 -0.90 4.65
N ASN A 63 -14.46 -1.63 4.74
CA ASN A 63 -13.92 -2.42 3.65
C ASN A 63 -14.69 -3.74 3.58
N LEU A 64 -15.52 -3.90 2.55
CA LEU A 64 -16.39 -5.06 2.41
C LEU A 64 -15.61 -6.24 1.84
N ARG A 65 -14.96 -6.03 0.69
CA ARG A 65 -14.27 -7.08 -0.05
C ARG A 65 -13.07 -6.52 -0.79
N THR A 66 -11.98 -7.30 -0.86
CA THR A 66 -10.86 -7.05 -1.75
C THR A 66 -10.41 -8.35 -2.43
N ASP A 67 -10.18 -8.28 -3.73
CA ASP A 67 -9.57 -9.34 -4.54
C ASP A 67 -8.26 -8.85 -5.15
N LEU A 68 -7.19 -9.62 -4.94
CA LEU A 68 -5.83 -9.33 -5.44
C LEU A 68 -5.34 -10.50 -6.31
N VAL A 69 -4.79 -10.17 -7.48
CA VAL A 69 -4.04 -11.10 -8.32
C VAL A 69 -2.67 -10.50 -8.61
N VAL A 70 -1.59 -11.22 -8.30
CA VAL A 70 -0.21 -10.73 -8.47
C VAL A 70 0.66 -11.76 -9.17
N ASP A 71 1.47 -11.30 -10.11
CA ASP A 71 2.48 -12.08 -10.84
C ASP A 71 3.85 -11.97 -10.18
N PHE A 72 4.16 -12.96 -9.32
CA PHE A 72 5.49 -13.12 -8.73
C PHE A 72 6.35 -14.19 -9.41
N GLY A 73 5.99 -14.57 -10.63
CA GLY A 73 6.62 -15.67 -11.33
C GLY A 73 6.39 -17.02 -10.65
N GLU A 74 7.42 -17.87 -10.62
CA GLU A 74 7.42 -19.12 -9.85
C GLU A 74 7.86 -18.82 -8.40
N SER A 75 6.87 -18.72 -7.51
CA SER A 75 7.09 -18.40 -6.10
C SER A 75 8.04 -19.41 -5.42
N LEU A 76 9.04 -18.89 -4.69
CA LEU A 76 9.93 -19.71 -3.87
C LEU A 76 9.22 -20.27 -2.63
N ASN A 77 8.35 -19.45 -2.04
CA ASN A 77 7.54 -19.80 -0.89
C ASN A 77 6.20 -19.03 -0.96
N PRO A 78 5.13 -19.68 -1.45
CA PRO A 78 3.84 -19.03 -1.61
C PRO A 78 3.27 -18.43 -0.32
N GLY A 79 3.55 -19.03 0.84
CA GLY A 79 3.06 -18.53 2.12
C GLY A 79 3.70 -17.20 2.53
N ILE A 80 5.00 -17.02 2.25
CA ILE A 80 5.70 -15.75 2.49
C ILE A 80 5.22 -14.70 1.48
N ASP A 81 5.12 -15.07 0.21
CA ASP A 81 4.75 -14.15 -0.85
C ASP A 81 3.31 -13.62 -0.68
N ILE A 82 2.37 -14.49 -0.29
CA ILE A 82 1.01 -14.08 0.08
C ILE A 82 1.04 -13.14 1.29
N GLY A 83 1.79 -13.45 2.34
CA GLY A 83 1.91 -12.57 3.51
C GLY A 83 2.51 -11.19 3.18
N GLN A 84 3.42 -11.12 2.20
CA GLN A 84 3.95 -9.85 1.69
C GLN A 84 2.88 -9.06 0.92
N ILE A 85 2.03 -9.73 0.13
CA ILE A 85 0.91 -9.07 -0.57
C ILE A 85 -0.08 -8.52 0.45
N GLU A 86 -0.50 -9.32 1.42
CA GLU A 86 -1.46 -8.92 2.45
C GLU A 86 -0.92 -7.75 3.29
N GLY A 87 0.32 -7.87 3.77
CA GLY A 87 0.97 -6.82 4.57
C GLY A 87 1.18 -5.53 3.79
N GLY A 88 1.71 -5.62 2.57
CA GLY A 88 1.92 -4.47 1.70
C GLY A 88 0.60 -3.81 1.31
N PHE A 89 -0.43 -4.58 0.97
CA PHE A 89 -1.76 -4.05 0.69
C PHE A 89 -2.33 -3.27 1.87
N MET A 90 -2.30 -3.86 3.08
CA MET A 90 -2.80 -3.16 4.27
C MET A 90 -2.00 -1.91 4.61
N GLN A 91 -0.67 -1.92 4.43
CA GLN A 91 0.14 -0.71 4.56
C GLN A 91 -0.28 0.37 3.56
N GLY A 92 -0.61 -0.02 2.33
CA GLY A 92 -1.21 0.85 1.33
C GLY A 92 -2.57 1.41 1.74
N VAL A 93 -3.47 0.57 2.25
CA VAL A 93 -4.77 0.99 2.78
C VAL A 93 -4.56 2.07 3.86
N GLY A 94 -3.66 1.81 4.81
CA GLY A 94 -3.25 2.78 5.83
C GLY A 94 -2.86 4.14 5.24
N LEU A 95 -1.87 4.12 4.34
CA LEU A 95 -1.36 5.30 3.64
C LEU A 95 -2.46 6.11 2.92
N TYR A 96 -3.43 5.43 2.30
CA TYR A 96 -4.42 6.11 1.47
C TYR A 96 -5.71 6.48 2.21
N THR A 97 -6.02 5.92 3.39
CA THR A 97 -7.33 6.14 4.02
C THR A 97 -7.28 6.66 5.46
N MET A 98 -6.22 6.41 6.24
CA MET A 98 -6.26 6.68 7.68
C MET A 98 -4.97 7.21 8.32
N GLU A 99 -3.80 6.86 7.79
CA GLU A 99 -2.53 7.27 8.36
C GLU A 99 -2.23 8.75 8.02
N GLU A 100 -2.48 9.63 8.99
CA GLU A 100 -2.31 11.08 8.82
C GLU A 100 -1.31 11.66 9.83
N LEU A 101 -0.45 12.55 9.34
CA LEU A 101 0.53 13.28 10.15
C LEU A 101 0.08 14.74 10.31
N PHE A 102 -0.10 15.18 11.55
CA PHE A 102 -0.43 16.56 11.85
C PHE A 102 0.79 17.34 12.31
N TYR A 103 0.99 18.51 11.71
CA TYR A 103 2.07 19.44 12.04
C TYR A 103 1.53 20.79 12.47
N SER A 104 2.20 21.41 13.44
CA SER A 104 1.95 22.80 13.83
C SER A 104 2.39 23.76 12.72
N PRO A 105 1.88 25.01 12.68
CA PRO A 105 2.41 26.04 11.79
C PRO A 105 3.90 26.34 11.98
N GLN A 106 4.49 25.93 13.11
CA GLN A 106 5.91 26.08 13.44
C GLN A 106 6.75 24.87 13.03
N GLY A 107 6.13 23.80 12.54
CA GLY A 107 6.79 22.57 12.07
C GLY A 107 6.88 21.45 13.12
N ASP A 108 6.23 21.59 14.27
CA ASP A 108 6.21 20.55 15.31
C ASP A 108 5.24 19.43 14.94
N MET A 109 5.66 18.17 15.05
CA MET A 109 4.79 17.02 14.81
C MET A 109 3.90 16.72 16.03
N TYR A 110 2.59 16.62 15.83
CA TYR A 110 1.63 16.32 16.90
C TYR A 110 1.31 14.84 17.05
N THR A 111 1.38 14.06 15.96
CA THR A 111 1.03 12.64 15.88
C THR A 111 2.18 11.74 16.34
N LEU A 112 2.70 12.00 17.54
CA LEU A 112 3.77 11.21 18.15
C LEU A 112 3.18 10.02 18.90
N GLY A 113 3.30 8.82 18.33
CA GLY A 113 2.90 7.56 18.96
C GLY A 113 1.58 6.97 18.46
N PRO A 114 1.29 5.69 18.81
CA PRO A 114 0.15 4.94 18.29
C PRO A 114 -1.21 5.37 18.88
N ASP A 115 -1.20 6.14 19.97
CA ASP A 115 -2.38 6.77 20.54
C ASP A 115 -2.95 7.85 19.60
N LYS A 116 -2.10 8.48 18.78
CA LYS A 116 -2.48 9.54 17.83
C LYS A 116 -2.33 9.13 16.36
N TYR A 117 -1.26 8.43 16.01
CA TYR A 117 -1.04 7.91 14.66
C TYR A 117 -1.68 6.53 14.53
N LYS A 118 -2.68 6.41 13.65
CA LYS A 118 -3.50 5.20 13.52
C LYS A 118 -3.11 4.43 12.27
N ILE A 119 -2.45 3.30 12.49
CA ILE A 119 -2.25 2.26 11.47
C ILE A 119 -3.50 1.38 11.35
N PRO A 120 -3.67 0.66 10.23
CA PRO A 120 -4.73 -0.33 10.08
C PRO A 120 -4.72 -1.37 11.20
N ALA A 121 -5.89 -1.56 11.79
CA ALA A 121 -6.18 -2.59 12.77
C ALA A 121 -7.03 -3.70 12.14
N VAL A 122 -7.41 -4.70 12.95
CA VAL A 122 -8.22 -5.85 12.50
C VAL A 122 -9.58 -5.42 11.94
N CYS A 123 -10.15 -4.32 12.45
CA CYS A 123 -11.44 -3.79 11.96
C CYS A 123 -11.36 -3.13 10.58
N ASP A 124 -10.15 -2.80 10.12
CA ASP A 124 -9.91 -2.11 8.85
C ASP A 124 -9.59 -3.10 7.72
N VAL A 125 -9.34 -4.38 8.06
CA VAL A 125 -9.14 -5.44 7.07
C VAL A 125 -10.46 -5.69 6.33
N PRO A 126 -10.43 -5.88 4.98
CA PRO A 126 -11.62 -6.26 4.22
C PRO A 126 -12.29 -7.51 4.81
N THR A 127 -13.63 -7.49 4.88
CA THR A 127 -14.38 -8.62 5.48
C THR A 127 -14.19 -9.90 4.66
N GLU A 128 -14.16 -9.78 3.33
CA GLU A 128 -13.70 -10.82 2.41
C GLU A 128 -12.37 -10.39 1.78
N PHE A 129 -11.29 -11.14 2.01
CA PHE A 129 -9.96 -10.80 1.51
C PHE A 129 -9.35 -11.98 0.73
N ASN A 130 -9.36 -11.87 -0.60
CA ASN A 130 -8.93 -12.92 -1.51
C ASN A 130 -7.60 -12.54 -2.18
N VAL A 131 -6.58 -13.39 -2.05
CA VAL A 131 -5.27 -13.20 -2.68
C VAL A 131 -4.93 -14.41 -3.55
N SER A 132 -4.53 -14.15 -4.80
CA SER A 132 -4.14 -15.20 -5.76
C SER A 132 -2.83 -14.85 -6.46
N LEU A 133 -2.00 -15.86 -6.67
CA LEU A 133 -0.77 -15.74 -7.46
C LEU A 133 -1.05 -16.15 -8.91
N LEU A 134 -0.54 -15.40 -9.88
CA LEU A 134 -0.67 -15.75 -11.30
C LEU A 134 0.15 -17.00 -11.61
N ALA A 135 -0.50 -18.05 -12.11
CA ALA A 135 0.15 -19.31 -12.44
C ALA A 135 0.87 -19.27 -13.80
N GLY A 136 1.95 -20.06 -13.92
CA GLY A 136 2.64 -20.31 -15.19
C GLY A 136 3.46 -19.13 -15.73
N SER A 137 3.79 -18.16 -14.87
CA SER A 137 4.62 -17.01 -15.23
C SER A 137 6.09 -17.33 -14.97
N LYS A 138 6.82 -17.75 -15.99
CA LYS A 138 8.26 -18.07 -15.84
C LYS A 138 9.11 -16.82 -16.07
N ASN A 139 10.00 -16.53 -15.12
CA ASN A 139 11.04 -15.53 -15.28
C ASN A 139 12.41 -16.21 -15.53
N PRO A 140 12.97 -16.18 -16.74
CA PRO A 140 14.24 -16.85 -17.01
C PRO A 140 15.46 -16.13 -16.41
N TYR A 141 15.31 -14.88 -15.96
CA TYR A 141 16.42 -14.04 -15.54
C TYR A 141 16.76 -14.16 -14.05
N THR A 142 15.85 -14.68 -13.24
CA THR A 142 15.95 -14.71 -11.78
C THR A 142 16.11 -16.12 -11.24
N ILE A 143 16.57 -16.23 -9.99
CA ILE A 143 16.72 -17.51 -9.30
C ILE A 143 15.38 -18.28 -9.24
N TYR A 144 15.38 -19.50 -9.76
CA TYR A 144 14.20 -20.39 -9.84
C TYR A 144 12.95 -19.73 -10.42
N SER A 145 13.11 -18.74 -11.31
CA SER A 145 12.00 -18.03 -11.94
C SER A 145 11.09 -17.21 -11.04
N SER A 146 11.58 -16.81 -9.86
CA SER A 146 10.85 -15.96 -8.91
C SER A 146 10.87 -14.47 -9.27
N LYS A 147 10.04 -13.67 -8.60
CA LYS A 147 10.10 -12.19 -8.60
C LYS A 147 9.96 -11.70 -7.15
N GLY A 148 10.64 -10.61 -6.81
CA GLY A 148 10.68 -10.10 -5.43
C GLY A 148 9.37 -9.43 -4.97
N PRO A 149 8.71 -9.89 -3.89
CA PRO A 149 7.33 -9.49 -3.60
C PRO A 149 7.13 -8.16 -2.84
N GLY A 150 8.19 -7.60 -2.25
CA GLY A 150 8.07 -6.74 -1.06
C GLY A 150 7.29 -5.43 -1.19
N GLU A 151 7.44 -4.69 -2.29
CA GLU A 151 6.91 -3.32 -2.37
C GLU A 151 5.61 -3.21 -3.19
N THR A 152 5.33 -4.21 -4.03
CA THR A 152 4.32 -4.10 -5.10
C THR A 152 2.92 -3.85 -4.57
N ALA A 153 2.54 -4.51 -3.47
CA ALA A 153 1.18 -4.48 -2.96
C ALA A 153 0.81 -3.16 -2.27
N VAL A 154 1.79 -2.31 -1.91
CA VAL A 154 1.51 -1.00 -1.25
C VAL A 154 0.65 -0.11 -2.14
N PHE A 155 0.99 0.01 -3.43
CA PHE A 155 0.19 0.80 -4.35
C PHE A 155 -1.21 0.22 -4.56
N MET A 156 -1.36 -1.11 -4.48
CA MET A 156 -2.65 -1.78 -4.69
C MET A 156 -3.71 -1.39 -3.64
N GLY A 157 -3.27 -0.91 -2.46
CA GLY A 157 -4.15 -0.30 -1.45
C GLY A 157 -4.94 0.91 -1.96
N CYS A 158 -4.49 1.60 -3.02
CA CYS A 158 -5.25 2.71 -3.61
C CYS A 158 -6.59 2.29 -4.22
N SER A 159 -6.79 1.00 -4.47
CA SER A 159 -8.10 0.47 -4.90
C SER A 159 -9.21 0.81 -3.89
N VAL A 160 -8.91 0.80 -2.58
CA VAL A 160 -9.84 1.22 -1.53
C VAL A 160 -10.12 2.71 -1.61
N TYR A 161 -9.10 3.54 -1.82
CA TYR A 161 -9.25 4.99 -2.03
C TYR A 161 -10.18 5.30 -3.21
N PHE A 162 -10.00 4.62 -4.34
CA PHE A 162 -10.85 4.85 -5.52
C PHE A 162 -12.25 4.25 -5.36
N ALA A 163 -12.43 3.17 -4.60
CA ALA A 163 -13.74 2.67 -4.23
C ALA A 163 -14.50 3.69 -3.35
N LEU A 164 -13.82 4.31 -2.38
CA LEU A 164 -14.39 5.39 -1.57
C LEU A 164 -14.73 6.62 -2.43
N LYS A 165 -13.84 7.00 -3.35
CA LYS A 165 -14.14 8.07 -4.32
C LYS A 165 -15.40 7.74 -5.13
N ASN A 166 -15.57 6.50 -5.58
CA ASN A 166 -16.74 6.09 -6.33
C ASN A 166 -18.03 6.21 -5.49
N ALA A 167 -17.99 5.79 -4.21
CA ALA A 167 -19.10 5.98 -3.28
C ALA A 167 -19.42 7.47 -3.04
N LEU A 168 -18.40 8.33 -2.92
CA LEU A 168 -18.56 9.78 -2.82
C LEU A 168 -19.19 10.39 -4.08
N ASP A 169 -18.75 9.97 -5.28
CA ASP A 169 -19.31 10.42 -6.55
C ASP A 169 -20.81 10.09 -6.65
N ALA A 170 -21.21 8.89 -6.18
CA ALA A 170 -22.61 8.47 -6.13
C ALA A 170 -23.43 9.29 -5.12
N ALA A 171 -22.91 9.52 -3.91
CA ALA A 171 -23.56 10.34 -2.89
C ALA A 171 -23.76 11.80 -3.36
N ARG A 172 -22.78 12.36 -4.07
CA ARG A 172 -22.85 13.72 -4.63
C ARG A 172 -23.84 13.81 -5.79
N GLU A 173 -23.84 12.82 -6.68
CA GLU A 173 -24.80 12.74 -7.79
C GLU A 173 -26.24 12.69 -7.30
N GLN A 174 -26.53 11.88 -6.29
CA GLN A 174 -27.86 11.80 -5.68
C GLN A 174 -28.35 13.16 -5.13
N ARG A 175 -27.43 14.05 -4.76
CA ARG A 175 -27.70 15.37 -4.20
C ARG A 175 -27.59 16.50 -5.24
N GLY A 176 -27.36 16.18 -6.51
CA GLY A 176 -27.20 17.16 -7.59
C GLY A 176 -25.91 17.97 -7.50
N LEU A 177 -24.87 17.44 -6.85
CA LEU A 177 -23.56 18.06 -6.72
C LEU A 177 -22.60 17.57 -7.82
N PRO A 178 -21.62 18.37 -8.25
CA PRO A 178 -20.65 17.95 -9.27
C PRO A 178 -19.73 16.82 -8.77
N LYS A 179 -19.46 15.85 -9.64
CA LYS A 179 -18.48 14.75 -9.42
C LYS A 179 -17.02 15.19 -9.57
N ILE A 180 -16.78 16.38 -10.11
CA ILE A 180 -15.44 16.96 -10.20
C ILE A 180 -15.21 17.79 -8.94
N PHE A 181 -14.42 17.25 -8.02
CA PHE A 181 -13.99 17.91 -6.79
C PHE A 181 -12.60 17.41 -6.40
N SER A 182 -11.89 18.21 -5.61
CA SER A 182 -10.54 17.87 -5.16
C SER A 182 -10.61 16.91 -3.97
N LEU A 183 -9.86 15.82 -4.04
CA LEU A 183 -9.62 14.89 -2.95
C LEU A 183 -8.12 14.68 -2.83
N SER A 184 -7.61 14.71 -1.59
CA SER A 184 -6.22 14.39 -1.28
C SER A 184 -6.14 13.13 -0.43
N SER A 185 -5.07 12.37 -0.63
CA SER A 185 -4.66 11.30 0.28
C SER A 185 -4.09 11.91 1.57
N PRO A 186 -4.25 11.24 2.74
CA PRO A 186 -5.15 10.13 3.01
C PRO A 186 -6.62 10.57 3.00
N LEU A 187 -7.54 9.72 2.54
CA LEU A 187 -8.98 9.98 2.50
C LEU A 187 -9.64 9.68 3.85
N THR A 188 -9.31 10.51 4.85
CA THR A 188 -9.78 10.36 6.24
C THR A 188 -11.27 10.61 6.38
N PRO A 189 -11.91 10.16 7.49
CA PRO A 189 -13.32 10.42 7.75
C PRO A 189 -13.70 11.91 7.67
N GLU A 190 -12.80 12.82 8.06
CA GLU A 190 -13.00 14.26 7.90
C GLU A 190 -13.21 14.64 6.44
N LYS A 191 -12.29 14.25 5.55
CA LYS A 191 -12.35 14.58 4.12
C LYS A 191 -13.55 13.92 3.46
N ILE A 192 -13.86 12.67 3.84
CA ILE A 192 -15.05 11.94 3.37
C ILE A 192 -16.32 12.71 3.76
N ARG A 193 -16.47 13.04 5.04
CA ARG A 193 -17.68 13.71 5.55
C ARG A 193 -17.90 15.06 4.91
N MET A 194 -16.84 15.84 4.74
CA MET A 194 -16.90 17.17 4.12
C MET A 194 -17.18 17.10 2.61
N ALA A 195 -16.75 16.03 1.93
CA ALA A 195 -17.10 15.79 0.52
C ALA A 195 -18.57 15.41 0.33
N CYS A 196 -19.19 14.76 1.33
CA CYS A 196 -20.62 14.47 1.39
C CYS A 196 -21.45 15.71 1.81
N GLU A 197 -21.38 16.80 1.03
CA GLU A 197 -22.12 18.04 1.34
C GLU A 197 -23.63 17.80 1.44
N ASP A 198 -24.25 18.39 2.45
CA ASP A 198 -25.68 18.31 2.73
C ASP A 198 -26.16 19.58 3.46
N HIS A 199 -27.35 19.55 4.06
CA HIS A 199 -27.86 20.67 4.83
C HIS A 199 -27.05 20.92 6.11
N ILE A 200 -26.43 19.89 6.70
CA ILE A 200 -25.64 20.00 7.93
C ILE A 200 -24.32 20.73 7.64
N THR A 201 -23.62 20.34 6.57
CA THR A 201 -22.36 21.01 6.20
C THR A 201 -22.55 22.50 5.91
N LYS A 202 -23.71 22.89 5.37
CA LYS A 202 -24.06 24.30 5.09
C LYS A 202 -24.43 25.12 6.33
N MET A 203 -24.76 24.47 7.45
CA MET A 203 -25.11 25.16 8.70
C MET A 203 -23.87 25.58 9.51
N ILE A 204 -22.70 25.00 9.24
CA ILE A 204 -21.48 25.26 9.99
C ILE A 204 -20.94 26.66 9.60
N PRO A 205 -20.67 27.56 10.56
CA PRO A 205 -20.07 28.85 10.28
C PRO A 205 -18.63 28.66 9.77
N ALA A 206 -18.28 29.32 8.67
CA ALA A 206 -16.92 29.31 8.13
C ALA A 206 -16.12 30.51 8.66
N ASP A 207 -14.93 30.24 9.19
CA ASP A 207 -13.98 31.28 9.59
C ASP A 207 -13.29 31.92 8.38
N LYS A 208 -12.93 33.21 8.51
CA LYS A 208 -12.22 33.93 7.45
C LYS A 208 -10.73 33.53 7.46
N PRO A 209 -10.14 33.16 6.31
CA PRO A 209 -8.71 32.87 6.24
C PRO A 209 -7.87 34.06 6.75
N GLY A 210 -6.84 33.77 7.55
CA GLY A 210 -5.92 34.78 8.10
C GLY A 210 -6.40 35.49 9.37
N THR A 211 -7.62 35.22 9.87
CA THR A 211 -8.09 35.80 11.15
C THR A 211 -7.69 34.96 12.37
N PHE A 212 -7.15 33.77 12.16
CA PHE A 212 -6.71 32.86 13.22
C PHE A 212 -5.45 32.10 12.77
N THR A 213 -4.71 31.58 13.74
CA THR A 213 -3.63 30.62 13.50
C THR A 213 -4.23 29.22 13.61
N PRO A 214 -4.27 28.41 12.53
CA PRO A 214 -4.82 27.07 12.59
C PRO A 214 -3.97 26.19 13.52
N TRP A 215 -4.63 25.19 14.14
CA TRP A 215 -3.92 24.23 14.98
C TRP A 215 -2.97 23.37 14.14
N SER A 216 -3.43 22.80 13.03
CA SER A 216 -2.62 22.01 12.09
C SER A 216 -2.53 22.65 10.71
N ILE A 217 -1.44 22.35 10.00
CA ILE A 217 -1.25 22.70 8.59
C ILE A 217 -1.06 21.44 7.72
N ASP A 218 -1.48 21.54 6.48
CA ASP A 218 -1.22 20.53 5.45
C ASP A 218 0.16 20.81 4.84
N VAL A 219 1.12 19.93 5.10
CA VAL A 219 2.51 20.04 4.61
C VAL A 219 2.68 19.53 3.17
N THR A 220 1.63 19.00 2.56
CA THR A 220 1.67 18.44 1.19
C THR A 220 1.29 19.45 0.10
N LYS A 221 0.93 20.68 0.48
CA LYS A 221 0.62 21.81 -0.42
C LYS A 221 1.72 22.85 -0.40
#